data_AF-A0A3P6S5U9-F1
#
_entry.id   AF-A0A3P6S5U9-F1
#
_cell.length_a   1.000
_cell.length_b   1.000
_cell.length_c   1.000
_cell.angle_alpha   90.00
_cell.angle_beta   90.00
_cell.angle_gamma   90.00
#
_symmetry.space_group_name_H-M   'P 1'
#
loop_
_entity.id
_entity.type
_entity.pdbx_description
1 polymer ?
#
loop_
_entity_poly.entity_id
_entity_poly.type
_entity_poly.pdbx_seq_one_letter_code
_entity_poly.pdbx_strand_id
1 'polypeptide(L)'
;MISLSLDRRNLHLYIEYPNTLVLTAPPFLCTAKDLPDIVFTANAGIVREKKVYLANFTNEQRKPEWKINEKWFKENGFTTFFNPELAHEGTGDALWINHGKVLLAGIGPRSDPRALDDIKNKLKSDGDDFMVLAVKLIDPRSVPSNFNFQPLSSHLFGAKYGLF
;
A
#
# COMPACT_ATOMS: atom_id res chain seq x y z
N MET A 1 20.14 -4.54 2.23
CA MET A 1 20.54 -5.53 3.26
C MET A 1 19.27 -5.83 4.03
N ILE A 2 18.81 -7.09 4.13
CA ILE A 2 17.57 -7.39 4.86
C ILE A 2 17.90 -7.27 6.35
N SER A 3 17.42 -6.23 7.03
CA SER A 3 17.57 -6.08 8.48
C SER A 3 16.21 -6.31 9.15
N LEU A 4 16.07 -7.44 9.85
CA LEU A 4 14.96 -7.65 10.78
C LEU A 4 15.39 -7.11 12.14
N SER A 5 14.66 -6.11 12.65
CA SER A 5 14.72 -5.72 14.07
C SER A 5 13.41 -6.11 14.75
N LEU A 6 13.44 -7.23 15.48
CA LEU A 6 12.34 -7.60 16.37
C LEU A 6 12.55 -6.97 17.76
N ASP A 7 11.74 -5.97 18.11
CA ASP A 7 11.49 -5.65 19.51
C ASP A 7 10.27 -6.48 19.96
N ARG A 8 10.33 -7.10 21.14
CA ARG A 8 9.24 -7.91 21.73
C ARG A 8 7.93 -7.12 21.91
N ARG A 9 7.94 -5.79 21.74
CA ARG A 9 6.77 -4.91 21.83
C ARG A 9 6.33 -4.33 20.48
N ASN A 10 7.17 -4.36 19.45
CA ASN A 10 6.89 -3.80 18.14
C ASN A 10 7.51 -4.69 17.05
N LEU A 11 6.67 -5.36 16.27
CA LEU A 11 7.13 -5.98 15.04
C LEU A 11 7.39 -4.84 14.04
N HIS A 12 8.64 -4.53 13.72
CA HIS A 12 8.99 -3.59 12.65
C HIS A 12 9.59 -4.39 11.50
N LEU A 13 8.83 -4.60 10.42
CA LEU A 13 9.37 -5.25 9.22
C LEU A 13 9.82 -4.17 8.23
N TYR A 14 11.06 -3.70 8.39
CA TYR A 14 11.71 -2.88 7.38
C TYR A 14 12.25 -3.77 6.26
N ILE A 15 11.56 -3.83 5.13
CA ILE A 15 12.19 -4.33 3.90
C ILE A 15 12.84 -3.13 3.22
N GLU A 16 14.13 -2.88 3.49
CA GLU A 16 14.92 -1.95 2.68
C GLU A 16 15.10 -2.50 1.27
N TYR A 17 14.12 -2.28 0.41
CA TYR A 17 14.40 -1.98 -1.00
C TYR A 17 14.60 -0.47 -1.11
N PRO A 18 15.44 0.03 -2.06
CA PRO A 18 15.87 1.42 -2.06
C PRO A 18 14.77 2.49 -2.04
N ASN A 19 13.48 2.17 -2.20
CA ASN A 19 12.36 3.11 -2.16
C ASN A 19 11.01 2.44 -1.74
N THR A 20 11.03 1.37 -0.95
CA THR A 20 9.78 0.69 -0.54
C THR A 20 9.71 0.58 0.98
N LEU A 21 8.76 1.27 1.60
CA LEU A 21 8.47 1.12 3.02
C LEU A 21 7.31 0.15 3.18
N VAL A 22 7.58 -1.04 3.70
CA VAL A 22 6.55 -1.92 4.25
C VAL A 22 6.33 -1.50 5.70
N LEU A 23 5.11 -1.13 6.04
CA LEU A 23 4.76 -0.74 7.39
C LEU A 23 4.00 -1.87 8.07
N THR A 24 4.48 -2.20 9.26
CA THR A 24 3.78 -3.05 10.20
C THR A 24 2.86 -2.17 11.05
N ALA A 25 1.61 -2.60 11.17
CA ALA A 25 0.55 -1.95 11.94
C ALA A 25 0.94 -1.82 13.42
N PRO A 26 0.29 -0.89 14.16
CA PRO A 26 0.40 -0.84 15.61
C PRO A 26 0.02 -2.19 16.19
N PRO A 27 0.91 -2.87 16.92
CA PRO A 27 0.41 -3.84 17.85
C PRO A 27 -0.39 -3.05 18.91
N PHE A 28 -1.62 -3.45 19.19
CA PHE A 28 -2.40 -3.05 20.38
C PHE A 28 -3.38 -1.88 20.35
N LEU A 29 -3.62 -1.14 19.26
CA LEU A 29 -4.59 -0.01 19.33
C LEU A 29 -6.07 -0.42 19.27
N CYS A 30 -6.40 -1.60 18.76
CA CYS A 30 -7.76 -2.16 18.77
C CYS A 30 -7.65 -3.65 19.07
N THR A 31 -8.55 -4.18 19.90
CA THR A 31 -8.64 -5.62 20.03
C THR A 31 -8.96 -6.19 18.65
N ALA A 32 -8.11 -7.08 18.13
CA ALA A 32 -8.36 -7.85 16.91
C ALA A 32 -9.72 -8.58 16.89
N LYS A 33 -10.45 -8.57 18.01
CA LYS A 33 -11.83 -9.02 18.14
C LYS A 33 -12.83 -8.24 17.27
N ASP A 34 -12.65 -6.94 17.10
CA ASP A 34 -13.62 -6.09 16.36
C ASP A 34 -13.19 -5.85 14.90
N LEU A 35 -11.88 -5.85 14.66
CA LEU A 35 -11.28 -5.67 13.33
C LEU A 35 -10.20 -6.75 13.13
N PRO A 36 -10.59 -8.01 12.87
CA PRO A 36 -9.64 -9.12 12.75
C PRO A 36 -8.65 -8.94 11.59
N ASP A 37 -9.08 -8.27 10.52
CA ASP A 37 -8.30 -8.06 9.30
C ASP A 37 -7.28 -6.91 9.40
N ILE A 38 -7.24 -6.18 10.52
CA ILE A 38 -6.28 -5.08 10.71
C ILE A 38 -4.82 -5.55 10.72
N VAL A 39 -4.60 -6.86 10.90
CA VAL A 39 -3.28 -7.51 10.80
C VAL A 39 -2.76 -7.57 9.36
N PHE A 40 -3.60 -7.33 8.35
CA PHE A 40 -3.21 -7.23 6.94
C PHE A 40 -2.69 -5.82 6.62
N THR A 41 -1.55 -5.50 7.21
CA THR A 41 -0.98 -4.14 7.27
C THR A 41 -0.55 -3.60 5.91
N ALA A 42 -0.30 -4.48 4.94
CA ALA A 42 -0.07 -4.10 3.54
C ALA A 42 -1.24 -3.30 2.96
N ASN A 43 -2.46 -3.51 3.47
CA ASN A 43 -3.62 -2.75 3.04
C ASN A 43 -3.81 -1.42 3.79
N ALA A 44 -2.92 -1.01 4.70
CA ALA A 44 -3.11 0.21 5.48
C ALA A 44 -3.09 1.49 4.63
N GLY A 45 -2.36 1.48 3.52
CA GLY A 45 -2.23 2.60 2.60
C GLY A 45 -1.07 2.42 1.63
N ILE A 46 -0.84 3.42 0.78
CA ILE A 46 0.30 3.50 -0.14
C ILE A 46 1.25 4.55 0.41
N VAL A 47 2.48 4.15 0.70
CA VAL A 47 3.50 5.00 1.30
C VAL A 47 4.49 5.47 0.26
N ARG A 48 4.90 6.73 0.34
CA ARG A 48 6.04 7.28 -0.41
C ARG A 48 6.75 8.31 0.47
N GLU A 49 8.04 8.12 0.73
CA GLU A 49 8.81 8.98 1.64
C GLU A 49 8.13 9.11 3.03
N LYS A 50 7.79 10.33 3.45
CA LYS A 50 7.04 10.65 4.68
C LYS A 50 5.56 10.93 4.43
N LYS A 51 5.02 10.51 3.28
CA LYS A 51 3.62 10.64 2.91
C LYS A 51 2.96 9.28 2.83
N VAL A 52 1.69 9.21 3.24
CA VAL A 52 0.85 8.03 3.05
C VAL A 52 -0.51 8.42 2.53
N TYR A 53 -1.00 7.67 1.54
CA TYR A 53 -2.39 7.69 1.12
C TYR A 53 -3.10 6.47 1.74
N LEU A 54 -3.93 6.71 2.75
CA LEU A 54 -4.59 5.68 3.55
C LEU A 54 -5.68 4.97 2.76
N ALA A 55 -5.77 3.64 2.94
CA ALA A 55 -6.79 2.84 2.28
C ALA A 55 -8.22 3.24 2.67
N ASN A 56 -9.10 3.19 1.67
CA ASN A 56 -10.53 3.29 1.82
C ASN A 56 -11.16 1.99 1.30
N PHE A 57 -11.48 1.08 2.22
CA PHE A 57 -11.95 -0.25 1.88
C PHE A 57 -13.36 -0.23 1.31
N THR A 58 -13.59 -1.06 0.29
CA THR A 58 -14.95 -1.33 -0.21
C THR A 58 -15.73 -2.19 0.80
N ASN A 59 -15.05 -3.06 1.56
CA ASN A 59 -15.65 -3.88 2.60
C ASN A 59 -16.00 -3.05 3.85
N GLU A 60 -17.28 -3.02 4.22
CA GLU A 60 -17.81 -2.31 5.40
C GLU A 60 -17.12 -2.69 6.72
N GLN A 61 -16.73 -3.96 6.89
CA GLN A 61 -16.06 -4.44 8.10
C GLN A 61 -14.67 -3.84 8.27
N ARG A 62 -14.00 -3.52 7.16
CA ARG A 62 -12.65 -2.94 7.14
C ARG A 62 -12.64 -1.42 7.07
N LYS A 63 -13.78 -0.77 6.74
CA LYS A 63 -13.87 0.69 6.70
C LYS A 63 -13.38 1.41 7.96
N PRO A 64 -13.59 0.91 9.20
CA PRO A 64 -13.07 1.59 10.38
C PRO A 64 -11.54 1.61 10.49
N GLU A 65 -10.82 0.75 9.76
CA GLU A 65 -9.35 0.60 9.86
C GLU A 65 -8.59 1.87 9.51
N TRP A 66 -9.08 2.71 8.59
CA TRP A 66 -8.36 3.90 8.14
C TRP A 66 -8.04 4.86 9.28
N LYS A 67 -8.91 4.98 10.29
CA LYS A 67 -8.70 5.87 11.46
C LYS A 67 -7.56 5.39 12.33
N ILE A 68 -7.44 4.07 12.50
CA ILE A 68 -6.41 3.43 13.32
C ILE A 68 -5.07 3.54 12.62
N ASN A 69 -5.06 3.27 11.31
CA ASN A 69 -3.90 3.47 10.46
C ASN A 69 -3.48 4.93 10.49
N GLU A 70 -4.39 5.88 10.27
CA GLU A 70 -4.11 7.31 10.30
C GLU A 70 -3.42 7.73 11.59
N LYS A 71 -3.99 7.33 12.74
CA LYS A 71 -3.43 7.64 14.06
C LYS A 71 -1.98 7.16 14.16
N TRP A 72 -1.73 5.90 13.82
CA TRP A 72 -0.39 5.34 13.87
C TRP A 72 0.59 6.07 12.94
N PHE A 73 0.17 6.37 11.70
CA PHE A 73 0.99 7.09 10.73
C PHE A 73 1.36 8.49 11.21
N LYS A 74 0.39 9.24 11.74
CA LYS A 74 0.62 10.58 12.30
C LYS A 74 1.58 10.53 13.50
N GLU A 75 1.38 9.56 14.41
CA GLU A 75 2.26 9.35 15.57
C GLU A 75 3.71 9.01 15.17
N ASN A 76 3.91 8.40 13.99
CA ASN A 76 5.22 8.07 13.43
C ASN A 76 5.76 9.14 12.45
N GLY A 77 5.16 10.33 12.43
CA GLY A 77 5.66 11.48 11.68
C GLY A 77 5.39 11.41 10.17
N PHE A 78 4.34 10.72 9.73
CA PHE A 78 3.88 10.74 8.34
C PHE A 78 2.79 11.79 8.13
N THR A 79 2.82 12.42 6.96
CA THR A 79 1.69 13.19 6.42
C THR A 79 0.68 12.21 5.82
N THR A 80 -0.55 12.22 6.33
CA THR A 80 -1.61 11.32 5.89
C THR A 80 -2.58 11.99 4.93
N PHE A 81 -3.02 11.24 3.93
CA PHE A 81 -4.10 11.61 3.00
C PHE A 81 -5.15 10.51 3.01
N PHE A 82 -6.42 10.89 2.93
CA PHE A 82 -7.55 9.96 2.89
C PHE A 82 -8.68 10.59 2.07
N ASN A 83 -9.37 9.79 1.26
CA ASN A 83 -10.51 10.22 0.47
C ASN A 83 -11.68 9.23 0.63
N PRO A 84 -12.78 9.61 1.30
CA PRO A 84 -13.89 8.70 1.57
C PRO A 84 -14.67 8.28 0.31
N GLU A 85 -14.55 9.04 -0.79
CA GLU A 85 -15.27 8.78 -2.05
C GLU A 85 -14.50 7.84 -3.00
N LEU A 86 -13.22 7.60 -2.74
CA LEU A 86 -12.33 6.86 -3.63
C LEU A 86 -11.83 5.59 -2.95
N ALA A 87 -12.47 4.47 -3.27
CA ALA A 87 -12.08 3.17 -2.73
C ALA A 87 -10.74 2.70 -3.29
N HIS A 88 -9.84 2.24 -2.42
CA HIS A 88 -8.62 1.53 -2.78
C HIS A 88 -8.05 0.80 -1.56
N GLU A 89 -7.32 -0.28 -1.76
CA GLU A 89 -6.87 -1.15 -0.65
C GLU A 89 -5.36 -1.13 -0.41
N GLY A 90 -4.77 0.07 -0.54
CA GLY A 90 -3.37 0.30 -0.19
C GLY A 90 -2.37 -0.50 -1.04
N THR A 91 -1.25 -0.89 -0.43
CA THR A 91 -0.21 -1.70 -1.09
C THR A 91 -0.66 -3.12 -1.42
N GLY A 92 -1.81 -3.57 -0.91
CA GLY A 92 -2.44 -4.81 -1.37
C GLY A 92 -2.86 -4.77 -2.84
N ASP A 93 -3.15 -3.58 -3.38
CA ASP A 93 -3.53 -3.36 -4.79
C ASP A 93 -2.53 -2.52 -5.58
N ALA A 94 -1.55 -1.89 -4.93
CA ALA A 94 -0.61 -1.01 -5.59
C ALA A 94 0.82 -1.26 -5.13
N LEU A 95 1.73 -1.47 -6.07
CA LEU A 95 3.12 -1.80 -5.77
C LEU A 95 4.07 -0.83 -6.46
N TRP A 96 5.01 -0.29 -5.68
CA TRP A 96 6.13 0.46 -6.21
C TRP A 96 7.11 -0.48 -6.93
N ILE A 97 7.36 -0.21 -8.20
CA ILE A 97 8.35 -0.90 -9.03
C ILE A 97 9.33 0.14 -9.58
N ASN A 98 10.36 -0.34 -10.29
CA ASN A 98 11.39 0.52 -10.91
C ASN A 98 11.96 1.54 -9.92
N HIS A 99 12.42 1.05 -8.75
CA HIS A 99 12.98 1.89 -7.69
C HIS A 99 12.06 3.05 -7.28
N GLY A 100 10.74 2.84 -7.19
CA GLY A 100 9.79 3.88 -6.74
C GLY A 100 9.44 4.92 -7.80
N LYS A 101 9.84 4.72 -9.06
CA LYS A 101 9.48 5.59 -10.19
C LYS A 101 8.16 5.21 -10.86
N VAL A 102 7.65 4.00 -10.56
CA VAL A 102 6.39 3.53 -11.12
C VAL A 102 5.56 2.89 -10.03
N LEU A 103 4.30 3.32 -9.90
CA LEU A 103 3.28 2.68 -9.08
C LEU A 103 2.41 1.80 -9.99
N LEU A 104 2.62 0.48 -9.92
CA LEU A 104 1.76 -0.50 -10.60
C LEU A 104 0.50 -0.70 -9.75
N ALA A 105 -0.68 -0.36 -10.26
CA ALA A 105 -1.91 -0.36 -9.47
C ALA A 105 -3.02 -1.20 -10.13
N GLY A 106 -3.57 -2.14 -9.37
CA GLY A 106 -4.77 -2.90 -9.71
C GLY A 106 -6.01 -2.05 -9.64
N ILE A 107 -6.86 -2.14 -10.67
CA ILE A 107 -8.18 -1.50 -10.70
C ILE A 107 -9.27 -2.52 -11.00
N GLY A 108 -10.49 -2.24 -10.52
CA GLY A 108 -11.67 -3.05 -10.79
C GLY A 108 -12.47 -3.33 -9.50
N PRO A 109 -12.57 -4.60 -9.03
CA PRO A 109 -13.52 -4.96 -7.97
C PRO A 109 -13.35 -4.24 -6.62
N ARG A 110 -12.11 -3.88 -6.25
CA ARG A 110 -11.78 -3.31 -4.93
C ARG A 110 -11.27 -1.87 -4.97
N SER A 111 -10.62 -1.49 -6.06
CA SER A 111 -9.95 -0.20 -6.22
C SER A 111 -10.53 0.56 -7.41
N ASP A 112 -11.03 1.76 -7.12
CA ASP A 112 -11.61 2.68 -8.09
C ASP A 112 -10.51 3.29 -8.96
N PRO A 113 -10.60 3.24 -10.30
CA PRO A 113 -9.64 3.91 -11.19
C PRO A 113 -9.44 5.40 -10.87
N ARG A 114 -10.48 6.09 -10.39
CA ARG A 114 -10.42 7.51 -10.01
C ARG A 114 -9.48 7.77 -8.82
N ALA A 115 -9.24 6.76 -7.98
CA ALA A 115 -8.29 6.87 -6.87
C ALA A 115 -6.85 7.12 -7.35
N LEU A 116 -6.49 6.64 -8.54
CA LEU A 116 -5.11 6.71 -9.05
C LEU A 116 -4.61 8.15 -9.24
N ASP A 117 -5.47 9.03 -9.78
CA ASP A 117 -5.12 10.43 -9.98
C ASP A 117 -4.99 11.18 -8.65
N ASP A 118 -5.85 10.89 -7.67
CA ASP A 118 -5.75 11.51 -6.34
C ASP A 118 -4.49 11.00 -5.61
N ILE A 119 -4.22 9.69 -5.66
CA ILE A 119 -2.99 9.08 -5.13
C ILE A 119 -1.76 9.75 -5.76
N LYS A 120 -1.71 9.88 -7.09
CA LYS A 120 -0.61 10.56 -7.79
C LYS A 120 -0.42 11.99 -7.29
N ASN A 121 -1.51 12.74 -7.21
CA ASN A 121 -1.46 14.15 -6.82
C ASN A 121 -1.05 14.38 -5.37
N LYS A 122 -1.40 13.48 -4.46
CA LYS A 122 -1.03 13.59 -3.04
C LYS A 122 0.37 13.06 -2.74
N LEU A 123 0.83 12.04 -3.45
CA LEU A 123 2.13 11.40 -3.20
C LEU A 123 3.28 11.96 -4.04
N LYS A 124 3.03 12.84 -5.02
CA LYS A 124 4.12 13.55 -5.70
C LYS A 124 4.85 14.47 -4.73
N SER A 125 6.16 14.61 -4.93
CA SER A 125 7.03 15.55 -4.21
C SER A 125 7.59 16.55 -5.21
N ASP A 126 8.01 17.73 -4.73
CA ASP A 126 8.47 18.79 -5.62
C ASP A 126 9.73 18.33 -6.39
N GLY A 127 9.68 18.41 -7.72
CA GLY A 127 10.77 17.96 -8.59
C GLY A 127 10.82 16.45 -8.85
N ASP A 128 9.85 15.68 -8.35
CA ASP A 128 9.78 14.23 -8.51
C ASP A 128 8.44 13.80 -9.13
N ASP A 129 8.51 13.20 -10.31
CA ASP A 129 7.37 12.62 -11.01
C ASP A 129 7.51 11.10 -11.10
N PHE A 130 6.42 10.41 -10.79
CA PHE A 130 6.32 8.96 -10.96
C PHE A 130 5.16 8.62 -11.89
N MET A 131 5.31 7.50 -12.58
CA MET A 131 4.26 6.96 -13.42
C MET A 131 3.30 6.12 -12.57
N VAL A 132 2.00 6.23 -12.84
CA VAL A 132 1.02 5.26 -12.36
C VAL A 132 0.63 4.37 -13.54
N LEU A 133 0.85 3.07 -13.40
CA LEU A 133 0.48 2.08 -14.41
C LEU A 133 -0.70 1.27 -13.89
N ALA A 134 -1.88 1.52 -14.45
CA ALA A 134 -3.11 0.82 -14.09
C ALA A 134 -3.20 -0.56 -14.77
N VAL A 135 -3.54 -1.59 -14.00
CA VAL A 135 -3.80 -2.94 -14.49
C VAL A 135 -5.22 -3.35 -14.10
N LYS A 136 -6.06 -3.61 -15.09
CA LYS A 136 -7.43 -4.09 -14.83
C LYS A 136 -7.40 -5.54 -14.41
N LEU A 137 -7.92 -5.83 -13.21
CA LEU A 137 -8.09 -7.19 -12.72
C LEU A 137 -9.34 -7.81 -13.37
N ILE A 138 -9.16 -8.92 -14.08
CA ILE A 138 -10.23 -9.58 -14.85
C ILE A 138 -10.70 -10.91 -14.27
N ASP A 139 -9.90 -11.55 -13.39
CA ASP A 139 -10.29 -12.78 -12.71
C ASP A 139 -11.02 -12.44 -11.40
N PRO A 140 -12.28 -12.84 -11.21
CA PRO A 140 -13.04 -12.56 -10.00
C PRO A 140 -12.45 -13.21 -8.73
N ARG A 141 -11.53 -14.16 -8.85
CA ARG A 141 -10.83 -14.79 -7.71
C ARG A 141 -9.60 -14.01 -7.25
N SER A 142 -9.26 -12.88 -7.89
CA SER A 142 -8.14 -12.00 -7.51
C SER A 142 -8.37 -11.19 -6.22
N VAL A 143 -9.20 -11.71 -5.29
CA VAL A 143 -9.55 -11.12 -3.99
C VAL A 143 -8.81 -11.83 -2.85
N PRO A 144 -8.46 -11.11 -1.77
CA PRO A 144 -7.09 -10.80 -1.39
C PRO A 144 -6.38 -11.98 -0.70
N SER A 145 -5.52 -12.68 -1.42
CA SER A 145 -4.42 -13.43 -0.82
C SER A 145 -3.12 -12.95 -1.47
N ASN A 146 -2.81 -11.67 -1.23
CA ASN A 146 -1.87 -10.90 -2.02
C ASN A 146 -2.35 -10.76 -3.47
N PHE A 147 -2.06 -9.62 -4.08
CA PHE A 147 -1.86 -9.58 -5.52
C PHE A 147 -1.06 -10.85 -5.93
N ASN A 148 -1.53 -11.67 -6.89
CA ASN A 148 -0.78 -12.81 -7.48
C ASN A 148 0.46 -12.33 -8.28
N PHE A 149 0.98 -11.19 -7.88
CA PHE A 149 2.02 -10.40 -8.47
C PHE A 149 2.98 -10.05 -7.33
N GLN A 150 3.78 -11.03 -6.96
CA GLN A 150 5.01 -10.78 -6.22
C GLN A 150 6.11 -10.65 -7.27
N PRO A 151 6.56 -9.43 -7.64
CA PRO A 151 7.75 -9.32 -8.47
C PRO A 151 8.93 -9.87 -7.68
N LEU A 152 9.36 -11.08 -8.03
CA LEU A 152 10.62 -11.66 -7.59
C LEU A 152 11.75 -10.90 -8.28
N SER A 153 12.20 -9.81 -7.67
CA SER A 153 13.28 -8.92 -8.16
C SER A 153 13.03 -8.21 -9.50
N SER A 154 13.60 -7.01 -9.64
CA SER A 154 13.49 -6.14 -10.82
C SER A 154 13.98 -6.76 -12.13
N HIS A 155 14.81 -7.81 -12.09
CA HIS A 155 15.43 -8.41 -13.26
C HIS A 155 14.53 -9.41 -14.00
N LEU A 156 13.51 -9.97 -13.32
CA LEU A 156 12.62 -10.97 -13.92
C LEU A 156 11.43 -10.36 -14.67
N PHE A 157 11.08 -9.10 -14.39
CA PHE A 157 9.87 -8.48 -14.92
C PHE A 157 10.08 -7.75 -16.26
N GLY A 158 11.18 -7.02 -16.41
CA GLY A 158 11.52 -6.33 -17.67
C GLY A 158 11.72 -7.29 -18.84
N ALA A 159 12.30 -8.47 -18.58
CA ALA A 159 12.62 -9.47 -19.60
C ALA A 159 11.39 -10.18 -20.19
N LYS A 160 10.26 -10.22 -19.47
CA LYS A 160 9.06 -10.95 -19.91
C LYS A 160 8.03 -10.07 -20.62
N TYR A 161 8.02 -8.76 -20.35
CA TYR A 161 7.02 -7.83 -20.89
C TYR A 161 7.61 -6.63 -21.64
N GLY A 162 8.92 -6.63 -21.92
CA GLY A 162 9.56 -5.62 -22.76
C GLY A 162 9.58 -4.22 -22.15
N LEU A 163 9.59 -4.12 -20.81
CA LEU A 163 9.72 -2.86 -20.09
C LEU A 163 11.18 -2.68 -19.66
N PHE A 164 12.04 -2.34 -20.63
CA PHE A 164 13.37 -1.80 -20.43
C PHE A 164 13.48 -0.48 -21.20
#